data_AF-A0A756I0G0-F1
#
_entry.id   AF-A0A756I0G0-F1
#
_cell.length_a   1.000
_cell.length_b   1.000
_cell.length_c   1.000
_cell.angle_alpha   90.00
_cell.angle_beta   90.00
_cell.angle_gamma   90.00
#
_symmetry.space_group_name_H-M   'P 1'
#
loop_
_entity.id
_entity.type
_entity.pdbx_description
1 polymer ?
#
loop_
_entity_poly.entity_id
_entity_poly.type
_entity_poly.pdbx_seq_one_letter_code
_entity_poly.pdbx_strand_id
1 'polypeptide(L)'
;MPEEKRKNPTLPDDAIARELEHRKLWRRAACRWRRVLVETDDTLTAERIVQRISWCQQQVPPQRAGTLILSSNDLRHIDKVARAMGCGPIARHWIE
;
A
#
# COMPACT_ATOMS: atom_id res chain seq x y z
N MET A 1 16.04 -40.34 14.57
CA MET A 1 15.09 -39.28 14.90
C MET A 1 14.59 -38.70 13.60
N PRO A 2 13.31 -38.83 13.24
CA PRO A 2 12.83 -38.43 11.92
C PRO A 2 12.86 -36.90 11.83
N GLU A 3 13.45 -36.39 10.76
CA GLU A 3 13.49 -34.97 10.45
C GLU A 3 12.06 -34.47 10.25
N GLU A 4 11.52 -33.77 11.24
CA GLU A 4 10.33 -32.95 11.09
C GLU A 4 10.60 -31.99 9.94
N LYS A 5 10.00 -32.29 8.77
CA LYS A 5 9.89 -31.38 7.64
C LYS A 5 9.44 -30.04 8.19
N ARG A 6 10.38 -29.10 8.34
CA ARG A 6 10.10 -27.70 8.69
C ARG A 6 9.08 -27.21 7.67
N LYS A 7 7.80 -27.24 8.04
CA LYS A 7 6.72 -26.65 7.25
C LYS A 7 7.07 -25.18 7.23
N ASN A 8 7.69 -24.73 6.14
CA ASN A 8 7.93 -23.32 5.91
C ASN A 8 6.58 -22.63 6.05
N PRO A 9 6.36 -21.78 7.08
CA PRO A 9 5.06 -21.16 7.28
C PRO A 9 4.73 -20.32 6.05
N THR A 10 3.81 -20.83 5.23
CA THR A 10 3.40 -20.17 3.98
C THR A 10 2.86 -18.79 4.35
N LEU A 11 3.17 -17.78 3.54
CA LEU A 11 2.59 -16.44 3.73
C LEU A 11 1.07 -16.57 3.90
N PRO A 12 0.44 -15.73 4.76
CA PRO A 12 -1.00 -15.73 4.88
C PRO A 12 -1.61 -15.52 3.50
N ASP A 13 -2.62 -16.33 3.15
CA ASP A 13 -3.28 -16.23 1.86
C ASP A 13 -4.28 -15.07 1.85
N ASP A 14 -3.76 -13.84 1.92
CA ASP A 14 -4.55 -12.63 1.77
C ASP A 14 -4.79 -12.37 0.29
N ALA A 15 -5.94 -12.85 -0.20
CA ALA A 15 -6.33 -12.73 -1.62
C ALA A 15 -6.27 -11.28 -2.13
N ILE A 16 -6.57 -10.29 -1.27
CA ILE A 16 -6.52 -8.87 -1.61
C ILE A 16 -5.07 -8.42 -1.81
N ALA A 17 -4.16 -8.78 -0.90
CA ALA A 17 -2.74 -8.45 -1.02
C ALA A 17 -2.13 -9.05 -2.29
N ARG A 18 -2.46 -10.32 -2.58
CA ARG A 18 -2.00 -11.04 -3.78
C ARG A 18 -2.54 -10.41 -5.07
N GLU A 19 -3.82 -10.03 -5.09
CA GLU A 19 -4.41 -9.34 -6.23
C GLU A 19 -3.77 -7.95 -6.45
N LEU A 20 -3.49 -7.21 -5.38
CA LEU A 20 -2.79 -5.92 -5.47
C LEU A 20 -1.35 -6.07 -6.00
N GLU A 21 -0.64 -7.11 -5.58
CA GLU A 21 0.69 -7.47 -6.12
C GLU A 21 0.60 -7.83 -7.62
N HIS A 22 -0.37 -8.67 -8.00
CA HIS A 22 -0.58 -9.07 -9.38
C HIS A 22 -0.87 -7.86 -10.29
N ARG A 23 -1.70 -6.93 -9.81
CA ARG A 23 -2.00 -5.66 -10.50
C ARG A 23 -0.90 -4.62 -10.41
N LYS A 24 0.25 -4.93 -9.80
CA LYS A 24 1.40 -4.03 -9.60
C LYS A 24 1.06 -2.76 -8.82
N LEU A 25 0.03 -2.82 -7.97
CA LEU A 25 -0.37 -1.72 -7.09
C LEU A 25 0.47 -1.75 -5.80
N TRP A 26 1.78 -1.61 -5.95
CA TRP A 26 2.78 -1.93 -4.93
C TRP A 26 2.61 -1.19 -3.60
N ARG A 27 2.28 0.11 -3.65
CA ARG A 27 2.01 0.91 -2.43
C ARG A 27 0.80 0.38 -1.66
N ARG A 28 -0.27 0.04 -2.38
CA ARG A 28 -1.50 -0.50 -1.80
C ARG A 28 -1.28 -1.92 -1.26
N ALA A 29 -0.52 -2.74 -1.99
CA ALA A 29 -0.12 -4.07 -1.54
C ALA A 29 0.67 -3.99 -0.21
N ALA A 30 1.66 -3.11 -0.12
CA ALA A 30 2.44 -2.91 1.11
C ALA A 30 1.56 -2.46 2.30
N CYS A 31 0.59 -1.55 2.07
CA CYS A 31 -0.37 -1.15 3.09
C CYS A 31 -1.27 -2.31 3.53
N ARG A 32 -1.74 -3.15 2.60
CA ARG A 32 -2.54 -4.34 2.93
C ARG A 32 -1.73 -5.33 3.77
N TRP A 33 -0.47 -5.59 3.39
CA TRP A 33 0.42 -6.45 4.16
C TRP A 33 0.71 -5.90 5.57
N ARG A 34 0.83 -4.58 5.76
CA ARG A 34 0.94 -3.98 7.11
C ARG A 34 -0.29 -4.25 7.96
N ARG A 35 -1.49 -4.23 7.38
CA ARG A 35 -2.72 -4.58 8.11
C ARG A 35 -2.71 -6.06 8.51
N VAL A 36 -2.36 -6.94 7.58
CA VAL A 36 -2.23 -8.39 7.85
C VAL A 36 -1.19 -8.65 8.94
N LEU A 37 -0.07 -7.92 8.93
CA LEU A 37 0.96 -8.00 9.98
C LEU A 37 0.40 -7.69 11.37
N VAL A 38 -0.43 -6.65 11.51
CA VAL A 38 -1.06 -6.28 12.80
C VAL A 38 -2.05 -7.35 13.27
N GLU A 39 -2.68 -8.05 12.34
CA GLU A 39 -3.65 -9.13 12.61
C GLU A 39 -2.95 -10.51 12.80
N THR A 40 -1.61 -10.60 12.68
CA THR A 40 -0.85 -11.86 12.76
C THR A 40 -0.14 -12.00 14.10
N ASP A 41 -0.49 -13.05 14.85
CA ASP A 41 0.14 -13.35 16.15
C ASP A 41 1.42 -14.20 16.04
N ASP A 42 1.58 -14.96 14.95
CA ASP A 42 2.76 -15.82 14.74
C ASP A 42 3.99 -15.01 14.30
N THR A 43 5.06 -15.08 15.09
CA THR A 43 6.30 -14.32 14.87
C THR A 43 7.01 -14.72 13.59
N LEU A 44 7.03 -16.00 13.23
CA LEU A 44 7.66 -16.47 11.99
C LEU A 44 6.91 -15.98 10.75
N THR A 45 5.58 -15.96 10.82
CA THR A 45 4.73 -15.40 9.76
C THR A 45 4.86 -13.89 9.67
N ALA A 46 4.94 -13.19 10.81
CA ALA A 46 5.16 -11.75 10.88
C ALA A 46 6.47 -11.32 10.20
N GLU A 47 7.58 -12.03 10.45
CA GLU A 47 8.87 -11.76 9.78
C GLU A 47 8.78 -11.87 8.26
N ARG A 48 8.07 -12.89 7.75
CA ARG A 48 7.85 -13.06 6.30
C ARG A 48 6.99 -11.94 5.73
N ILE A 49 5.97 -11.50 6.44
CA ILE A 49 5.15 -10.35 6.02
C ILE A 49 6.02 -9.08 5.97
N VAL A 50 6.91 -8.86 6.95
CA VAL A 50 7.85 -7.72 6.95
C VAL A 50 8.77 -7.76 5.73
N GLN A 51 9.34 -8.93 5.40
CA GLN A 51 10.14 -9.11 4.19
C GLN A 51 9.31 -8.82 2.92
N ARG A 52 8.05 -9.24 2.89
CA ARG A 52 7.15 -8.99 1.76
C ARG A 52 6.79 -7.51 1.61
N ILE A 53 6.58 -6.79 2.72
CA ILE A 53 6.37 -5.34 2.74
C ILE A 53 7.59 -4.64 2.14
N SER A 54 8.80 -4.99 2.59
CA SER A 54 10.05 -4.42 2.08
C SER A 54 10.20 -4.67 0.57
N TRP A 55 9.92 -5.90 0.12
CA TRP A 55 9.93 -6.24 -1.30
C TRP A 55 8.93 -5.40 -2.10
N CYS A 56 7.67 -5.27 -1.64
CA CYS A 56 6.68 -4.42 -2.30
C CYS A 56 7.13 -2.96 -2.40
N GLN A 57 7.74 -2.42 -1.34
CA GLN A 57 8.24 -1.04 -1.32
C GLN A 57 9.36 -0.82 -2.35
N GLN A 58 10.25 -1.80 -2.53
CA GLN A 58 11.31 -1.73 -3.56
C GLN A 58 10.74 -1.74 -4.99
N GLN A 59 9.57 -2.34 -5.21
CA GLN A 59 8.89 -2.33 -6.52
C GLN A 59 8.19 -1.00 -6.81
N VAL A 60 7.98 -0.14 -5.81
CA VAL A 60 7.37 1.17 -6.01
C VAL A 60 8.29 2.00 -6.90
N PRO A 61 7.84 2.43 -8.09
CA PRO A 61 8.64 3.29 -8.94
C PRO A 61 9.07 4.53 -8.17
N PRO A 62 10.33 5.00 -8.32
CA PRO A 62 10.74 6.28 -7.76
C PRO A 62 9.76 7.34 -8.25
N GLN A 63 9.41 8.28 -7.36
CA GLN A 63 8.51 9.37 -7.74
C GLN A 63 9.08 10.05 -8.98
N ARG A 64 8.26 10.16 -10.03
CA ARG A 64 8.69 10.82 -11.25
C ARG A 64 9.01 12.27 -10.91
N ALA A 65 10.19 12.74 -11.33
CA ALA A 65 10.51 14.16 -11.29
C ALA A 65 9.38 14.93 -11.98
N GLY A 66 8.77 15.88 -11.26
CA GLY A 66 7.58 16.61 -11.71
C GLY A 66 6.24 16.16 -11.10
N THR A 67 6.23 15.15 -10.22
CA THR A 67 5.03 14.87 -9.41
C THR A 67 4.84 16.01 -8.42
N LEU A 68 3.82 16.83 -8.64
CA LEU A 68 3.48 17.96 -7.77
C LEU A 68 2.96 17.41 -6.43
N ILE A 69 3.75 17.54 -5.37
CA ILE A 69 3.30 17.25 -4.01
C ILE A 69 2.52 18.47 -3.53
N LEU A 70 1.19 18.37 -3.55
CA LEU A 70 0.32 19.41 -3.02
C LEU A 70 0.30 19.33 -1.50
N SER A 71 0.63 20.43 -0.83
CA SER A 71 0.42 20.54 0.61
C SER A 71 -1.07 20.62 0.93
N SER A 72 -1.43 20.43 2.20
CA SER A 72 -2.80 20.63 2.68
C SER A 72 -3.33 22.04 2.37
N ASN A 73 -2.46 23.05 2.34
CA ASN A 73 -2.84 24.41 1.98
C ASN A 73 -3.07 24.55 0.47
N ASP A 74 -2.25 23.90 -0.36
CA ASP A 74 -2.44 23.92 -1.81
C ASP A 74 -3.77 23.25 -2.19
N LEU A 75 -4.10 22.13 -1.55
CA LEU A 75 -5.39 21.45 -1.74
C LEU A 75 -6.58 22.33 -1.34
N ARG A 76 -6.48 23.06 -0.23
CA ARG A 76 -7.52 24.01 0.21
C ARG A 76 -7.68 25.18 -0.77
N HIS A 77 -6.56 25.70 -1.28
CA HIS A 77 -6.57 26.78 -2.23
C HIS A 77 -7.21 26.34 -3.55
N ILE A 78 -6.82 25.17 -4.06
CA ILE A 78 -7.38 24.56 -5.27
C ILE A 78 -8.88 24.30 -5.11
N ASP A 79 -9.34 23.76 -3.98
CA ASP A 79 -10.76 23.54 -3.69
C ASP A 79 -11.56 24.86 -3.64
N LYS A 80 -10.99 25.90 -3.02
CA LYS A 80 -11.59 27.24 -2.99
C LYS A 80 -11.77 27.81 -4.40
N VAL A 81 -10.74 27.73 -5.24
CA VAL A 81 -10.76 28.23 -6.61
C VAL A 81 -11.74 27.44 -7.48
N ALA A 82 -11.79 26.11 -7.33
CA ALA A 82 -12.73 25.26 -8.04
C ALA A 82 -14.18 25.65 -7.78
N ARG A 83 -14.54 25.84 -6.51
CA ARG A 83 -15.89 26.28 -6.12
C ARG A 83 -16.24 27.64 -6.71
N ALA A 84 -15.28 28.57 -6.73
CA ALA A 84 -15.48 29.89 -7.33
C ALA A 84 -15.75 29.81 -8.84
N MET A 85 -15.18 28.81 -9.53
CA MET A 85 -15.43 28.53 -10.95
C MET A 85 -16.70 27.68 -11.19
N GLY A 86 -17.47 27.35 -10.15
CA GLY A 86 -18.64 26.47 -10.26
C GLY A 86 -18.31 24.99 -10.44
N CYS A 87 -17.03 24.63 -10.39
CA CYS A 87 -16.61 23.23 -10.32
C CYS A 87 -16.85 22.73 -8.88
N GLY A 88 -17.50 21.57 -8.74
CA GLY A 88 -17.68 20.94 -7.43
C GLY A 88 -16.35 20.65 -6.72
N PRO A 89 -16.36 20.22 -5.45
CA PRO A 89 -15.14 19.99 -4.68
C PRO A 89 -14.21 18.98 -5.36
N ILE A 90 -12.99 19.41 -5.67
CA ILE A 90 -11.97 18.60 -6.37
C ILE A 90 -11.56 17.37 -5.54
N ALA A 91 -11.65 17.48 -4.22
CA ALA A 91 -11.23 16.45 -3.26
C ALA A 91 -11.98 15.11 -3.35
N ARG A 92 -13.09 14.99 -4.10
CA ARG A 92 -13.86 13.74 -4.21
C ARG A 92 -13.49 12.85 -5.41
N HIS A 93 -12.76 13.35 -6.40
CA HIS A 93 -12.56 12.63 -7.67
C HIS A 93 -11.11 12.31 -8.03
N TRP A 94 -10.15 12.77 -7.23
CA TRP A 94 -8.74 12.44 -7.38
C TRP A 94 -8.29 11.59 -6.19
N ILE A 95 -8.73 10.34 -6.18
CA ILE A 95 -8.16 9.28 -5.34
C ILE A 95 -7.38 8.37 -6.29
N GLU A 96 -6.06 8.34 -6.13
CA GLU A 96 -5.14 7.38 -6.78
C GLU A 96 -5.49 5.90 -6.48
#